data_AF-A0A520ALX1-F1
#
_entry.id   AF-A0A520ALX1-F1
#
_cell.length_a   1.000
_cell.length_b   1.000
_cell.length_c   1.000
_cell.angle_alpha   90.00
_cell.angle_beta   90.00
_cell.angle_gamma   90.00
#
_symmetry.space_group_name_H-M   'P 1'
#
loop_
_entity.id
_entity.type
_entity.pdbx_description
1 polymer ?
#
loop_
_entity_poly.entity_id
_entity_poly.type
_entity_poly.pdbx_seq_one_letter_code
_entity_poly.pdbx_strand_id
1 'polypeptide(L)'
;MNKNCLYCYHQLPEATKGDFHERCSLGFFGTKEQPYFSYSLEQMDELARNVIERSIAVPGVQPKLSLTMVNSALDDGKNGRLTVIGALGGYYIFKPPSSIFAEMPQNEHLTMMMAEAFGMKTAKSSLIY
;
A
#
# COMPACT_ATOMS: atom_id res chain seq x y z
N MET A 1 -14.62 -12.92 -15.02
CA MET A 1 -14.06 -13.31 -13.70
C MET A 1 -14.21 -12.11 -12.78
N ASN A 2 -14.86 -12.27 -11.63
CA ASN A 2 -14.97 -11.19 -10.66
C ASN A 2 -13.62 -11.00 -9.97
N LYS A 3 -13.22 -9.74 -9.77
CA LYS A 3 -11.99 -9.39 -9.08
C LYS A 3 -12.14 -9.64 -7.57
N ASN A 4 -11.04 -9.86 -6.86
CA ASN A 4 -11.03 -9.94 -5.40
C ASN A 4 -10.52 -8.62 -4.81
N CYS A 5 -11.01 -8.28 -3.62
CA CYS A 5 -10.56 -7.11 -2.88
C CYS A 5 -9.09 -7.25 -2.44
N LEU A 6 -8.27 -6.22 -2.64
CA LEU A 6 -6.85 -6.22 -2.30
C LEU A 6 -6.52 -6.11 -0.81
N TYR A 7 -7.53 -5.95 0.03
CA TYR A 7 -7.41 -5.93 1.49
C TYR A 7 -7.94 -7.21 2.16
N CYS A 8 -9.10 -7.71 1.72
CA CYS A 8 -9.74 -8.85 2.40
C CYS A 8 -9.84 -10.12 1.55
N TYR A 9 -9.39 -10.08 0.30
CA TYR A 9 -9.43 -11.16 -0.69
C TYR A 9 -10.82 -11.76 -1.02
N HIS A 10 -11.89 -11.25 -0.43
CA HIS A 10 -13.25 -11.60 -0.84
C HIS A 10 -13.61 -10.98 -2.19
N GLN A 11 -14.49 -11.66 -2.91
CA GLN A 11 -14.97 -11.26 -4.22
C GLN A 11 -15.59 -9.85 -4.19
N LEU A 12 -15.26 -9.05 -5.20
CA LEU A 12 -15.86 -7.75 -5.44
C LEU A 12 -17.15 -7.91 -6.25
N PRO A 13 -18.20 -7.12 -5.94
CA PRO A 13 -19.32 -6.94 -6.86
C PRO A 13 -18.85 -6.50 -8.24
N GLU A 14 -19.52 -6.96 -9.30
CA GLU A 14 -19.14 -6.67 -10.69
C GLU A 14 -19.16 -5.17 -11.01
N ALA A 15 -20.03 -4.41 -10.32
CA ALA A 15 -20.14 -2.96 -10.45
C ALA A 15 -19.09 -2.16 -9.65
N THR A 16 -18.23 -2.81 -8.86
CA THR A 16 -17.23 -2.11 -8.05
C THR A 16 -16.18 -1.46 -8.93
N LYS A 17 -16.04 -0.15 -8.80
CA LYS A 17 -14.95 0.63 -9.40
C LYS A 17 -13.74 0.53 -8.47
N GLY A 18 -12.60 0.07 -9.01
CA GLY A 18 -11.37 -0.14 -8.26
C GLY A 18 -11.21 -1.58 -7.75
N ASP A 19 -10.41 -1.73 -6.71
CA ASP A 19 -9.91 -3.03 -6.24
C ASP A 19 -10.24 -3.27 -4.75
N PHE A 20 -11.15 -2.49 -4.19
CA PHE A 20 -11.54 -2.54 -2.78
C PHE A 20 -13.06 -2.47 -2.58
N HIS A 21 -13.58 -3.17 -1.57
CA HIS A 21 -14.90 -2.83 -1.04
C HIS A 21 -14.83 -1.45 -0.35
N GLU A 22 -15.92 -0.66 -0.40
CA GLU A 22 -16.00 0.63 0.31
C GLU A 22 -15.63 0.49 1.79
N ARG A 23 -16.14 -0.54 2.47
CA ARG A 23 -15.82 -0.84 3.87
C ARG A 23 -14.34 -1.14 4.11
N CYS A 24 -13.67 -1.80 3.16
CA CYS A 24 -12.27 -2.18 3.26
C CYS A 24 -11.38 -0.97 3.03
N SER A 25 -11.71 -0.15 2.04
CA SER A 25 -11.06 1.13 1.81
C SER A 25 -11.19 2.04 3.03
N LEU A 26 -12.39 2.17 3.60
CA LEU A 26 -12.61 3.00 4.78
C LEU A 26 -11.82 2.49 5.98
N GLY A 27 -11.78 1.16 6.18
CA GLY A 27 -11.11 0.53 7.31
C GLY A 27 -9.57 0.58 7.26
N PHE A 28 -8.99 0.67 6.06
CA PHE A 28 -7.54 0.73 5.85
C PHE A 28 -7.04 2.14 5.55
N PHE A 29 -7.67 2.84 4.59
CA PHE A 29 -7.26 4.16 4.13
C PHE A 29 -7.96 5.34 4.82
N GLY A 30 -9.11 5.09 5.47
CA GLY A 30 -9.94 6.15 6.04
C GLY A 30 -10.83 6.87 5.00
N THR A 31 -10.87 6.39 3.75
CA THR A 31 -11.65 6.95 2.64
C THR A 31 -12.55 5.89 2.02
N LYS A 32 -13.70 6.31 1.47
CA LYS A 32 -14.68 5.38 0.86
C LYS A 32 -14.16 4.69 -0.40
N GLU A 33 -13.28 5.35 -1.14
CA GLU A 33 -12.58 4.75 -2.28
C GLU A 33 -11.08 4.76 -2.01
N GLN A 34 -10.37 3.80 -2.63
CA GLN A 34 -8.93 3.68 -2.47
C GLN A 34 -8.24 4.96 -2.96
N PRO A 35 -7.19 5.44 -2.28
CA PRO A 35 -6.40 6.55 -2.78
C PRO A 35 -5.71 6.19 -4.08
N TYR A 36 -5.46 7.21 -4.90
CA TYR A 36 -4.66 7.02 -6.10
C TYR A 36 -3.18 6.84 -5.73
N PHE A 37 -2.57 5.78 -6.26
CA PHE A 37 -1.14 5.52 -6.19
C PHE A 37 -0.54 5.80 -7.58
N SER A 38 0.21 6.90 -7.70
CA SER A 38 0.59 7.47 -9.00
C SER A 38 2.00 7.10 -9.47
N TYR A 39 2.65 6.14 -8.82
CA TYR A 39 4.07 5.86 -9.06
C TYR A 39 4.26 4.56 -9.82
N SER A 40 5.12 4.57 -10.84
CA SER A 40 5.57 3.33 -11.48
C SER A 40 6.53 2.56 -10.58
N LEU A 41 6.69 1.26 -10.86
CA LEU A 41 7.70 0.44 -10.17
C LEU A 41 9.12 0.99 -10.38
N GLU A 42 9.45 1.50 -11.57
CA GLU A 42 10.77 2.10 -11.81
C GLU A 42 10.99 3.37 -10.98
N GLN A 43 9.96 4.23 -10.92
CA GLN A 43 9.99 5.43 -10.07
C GLN A 43 10.14 5.05 -8.59
N MET A 44 9.52 3.96 -8.15
CA MET A 44 9.65 3.44 -6.80
C MET A 44 11.05 2.90 -6.51
N ASP A 45 11.67 2.18 -7.44
CA ASP A 45 13.04 1.70 -7.32
C ASP A 45 14.05 2.85 -7.22
N GLU A 46 13.86 3.91 -8.01
CA GLU A 46 14.67 5.12 -7.93
C GLU A 46 14.49 5.83 -6.58
N LEU A 47 13.25 6.01 -6.13
CA LEU A 47 12.95 6.64 -4.84
C LEU A 47 13.51 5.82 -3.67
N ALA A 48 13.39 4.50 -3.73
CA ALA A 48 13.97 3.57 -2.75
C ALA A 48 15.48 3.69 -2.65
N ARG A 49 16.20 3.72 -3.78
CA ARG A 49 17.66 3.94 -3.79
C ARG A 49 18.03 5.28 -3.16
N ASN A 50 17.33 6.35 -3.57
CA ASN A 50 17.56 7.70 -3.03
C ASN A 50 17.31 7.80 -1.51
N VAL A 51 16.32 7.06 -0.98
CA VAL A 51 16.03 7.02 0.46
C VAL A 51 17.07 6.23 1.23
N ILE A 52 17.59 5.12 0.67
CA ILE A 52 18.69 4.35 1.25
C ILE A 52 19.97 5.18 1.31
N GLU A 53 20.29 5.95 0.27
CA GLU A 53 21.46 6.82 0.24
C GLU A 53 21.38 7.98 1.26
N ARG A 54 20.16 8.41 1.62
CA ARG A 54 19.93 9.53 2.55
C ARG A 54 19.67 9.13 4.00
N SER A 55 19.41 7.85 4.28
CA SER A 55 19.05 7.36 5.61
C SER A 55 20.18 6.51 6.18
N ILE A 56 20.64 6.84 7.40
CA ILE A 56 21.59 6.02 8.17
C ILE A 56 21.00 4.60 8.29
N ALA A 57 21.61 3.65 7.58
CA ALA A 57 21.05 2.34 7.32
C ALA A 57 20.84 1.53 8.61
N VAL A 58 19.60 1.13 8.86
CA VAL A 58 19.32 -0.05 9.70
C VAL A 58 19.54 -1.27 8.80
N PRO A 59 20.38 -2.25 9.16
CA PRO A 59 20.63 -3.42 8.32
C PRO A 59 19.33 -4.17 8.00
N GLY A 60 19.06 -4.36 6.71
CA GLY A 60 17.89 -5.06 6.16
C GLY A 60 17.77 -4.80 4.66
N VAL A 61 17.72 -5.86 3.85
CA VAL A 61 17.92 -5.85 2.38
C VAL A 61 16.72 -5.30 1.59
N GLN A 62 15.59 -5.01 2.24
CA GLN A 62 14.36 -4.60 1.55
C GLN A 62 14.14 -3.08 1.63
N PRO A 63 13.99 -2.39 0.47
CA PRO A 63 13.65 -0.97 0.47
C PRO A 63 12.27 -0.75 1.11
N LYS A 64 12.18 0.26 2.00
CA LYS A 64 10.95 0.67 2.66
C LYS A 64 10.75 2.17 2.47
N LEU A 65 9.58 2.55 1.99
CA LEU A 65 9.20 3.94 1.74
C LEU A 65 8.07 4.35 2.68
N SER A 66 8.18 5.52 3.31
CA SER A 66 7.11 6.10 4.10
C SER A 66 6.16 6.90 3.19
N LEU A 67 4.89 6.53 3.17
CA LEU A 67 3.84 7.24 2.41
C LEU A 67 2.89 7.97 3.34
N THR A 68 2.34 9.08 2.85
CA THR A 68 1.23 9.78 3.47
C THR A 68 0.09 10.00 2.50
N MET A 69 -1.10 10.22 3.06
CA MET A 69 -2.24 10.72 2.32
C MET A 69 -2.13 12.23 2.20
N VAL A 70 -2.03 12.74 0.98
CA VAL A 70 -2.12 14.18 0.69
C VAL A 70 -3.47 14.47 0.07
N ASN A 71 -4.24 15.35 0.71
CA ASN A 71 -5.46 15.90 0.15
C ASN A 71 -5.08 17.20 -0.58
N SER A 72 -4.94 17.16 -1.90
CA SER A 72 -4.69 18.37 -2.71
C SER A 72 -5.96 19.22 -2.70
N ALA A 73 -5.90 20.49 -2.30
CA ALA A 73 -7.00 21.44 -2.48
C ALA A 73 -7.32 21.73 -3.97
N LEU A 74 -6.49 21.22 -4.89
CA LEU A 74 -6.59 21.35 -6.34
C LEU A 74 -7.16 20.10 -7.04
N ASP A 75 -7.43 19.01 -6.31
CA ASP A 75 -8.03 17.82 -6.89
C ASP A 75 -9.54 17.88 -6.70
N ASP A 76 -10.27 18.12 -7.79
CA ASP A 76 -11.73 18.21 -7.94
C ASP A 76 -12.51 17.05 -7.28
N GLY A 77 -12.58 17.02 -5.94
CA GLY A 77 -13.34 16.03 -5.19
C GLY A 77 -12.82 14.59 -5.27
N LYS A 78 -11.59 14.36 -5.75
CA LYS A 78 -11.00 13.01 -5.82
C LYS A 78 -10.37 12.62 -4.49
N ASN A 79 -10.70 11.42 -4.03
CA ASN A 79 -10.16 10.78 -2.82
C ASN A 79 -8.62 10.86 -2.84
N GLY A 80 -8.01 11.39 -1.76
CA GLY A 80 -6.63 11.88 -1.70
C GLY A 80 -5.53 10.95 -2.25
N ARG A 81 -4.34 11.50 -2.49
CA ARG A 81 -3.22 10.81 -3.16
C ARG A 81 -2.19 10.28 -2.15
N LEU A 82 -1.76 9.04 -2.31
CA LEU A 82 -0.61 8.51 -1.56
C LEU A 82 0.69 9.07 -2.15
N THR A 83 1.45 9.80 -1.33
CA THR A 83 2.69 10.47 -1.73
C THR A 83 3.84 10.06 -0.79
N VAL A 84 5.04 9.86 -1.34
CA VAL A 84 6.25 9.59 -0.55
C VAL A 84 6.66 10.83 0.25
N ILE A 85 6.85 10.71 1.56
CA ILE A 85 7.53 11.72 2.38
C ILE A 85 8.87 11.17 2.87
N GLY A 86 9.88 12.04 3.04
CA GLY A 86 11.06 11.74 3.85
C GLY A 86 10.70 11.25 5.26
N ALA A 87 11.60 10.44 5.83
CA ALA A 87 11.41 9.38 6.84
C ALA A 87 10.59 9.60 8.14
N LEU A 88 9.86 10.69 8.36
CA LEU A 88 9.28 10.99 9.69
C LEU A 88 7.89 11.64 9.66
N GLY A 89 6.97 11.16 8.80
CA GLY A 89 5.58 11.67 8.81
C GLY A 89 4.55 10.88 8.00
N GLY A 90 4.90 9.68 7.52
CA GLY A 90 3.99 8.84 6.74
C GLY A 90 3.13 7.92 7.61
N TYR A 91 1.84 7.78 7.26
CA TYR A 91 0.92 6.85 7.91
C TYR A 91 1.02 5.41 7.38
N TYR A 92 1.69 5.21 6.22
CA TYR A 92 1.84 3.90 5.59
C TYR A 92 3.32 3.60 5.30
N ILE A 93 3.67 2.32 5.37
CA ILE A 93 4.94 1.80 4.89
C ILE A 93 4.67 1.06 3.60
N PHE A 94 5.28 1.52 2.50
CA PHE A 94 5.20 0.86 1.21
C PHE A 94 6.42 -0.03 0.99
N LYS A 95 6.13 -1.25 0.53
CA LYS A 95 7.10 -2.29 0.20
C LYS A 95 6.93 -2.66 -1.27
N PRO A 96 7.79 -2.15 -2.17
CA PRO A 96 7.70 -2.51 -3.58
C PRO A 96 8.02 -4.00 -3.79
N PRO A 97 7.54 -4.60 -4.90
CA PRO A 97 8.00 -5.91 -5.33
C PRO A 97 9.52 -5.88 -5.57
N SER A 98 10.18 -7.00 -5.33
CA SER A 98 11.60 -7.15 -5.65
C SER A 98 11.78 -7.80 -7.02
N SER A 99 12.91 -7.55 -7.69
CA SER A 99 13.23 -8.18 -8.98
C SER A 99 13.42 -9.70 -8.88
N ILE A 100 13.86 -10.19 -7.71
CA ILE A 100 14.10 -11.62 -7.45
C ILE A 100 12.81 -12.33 -7.01
N PHE A 101 11.95 -11.64 -6.27
CA PHE A 101 10.67 -12.14 -5.78
C PHE A 101 9.57 -11.09 -6.02
N ALA A 102 8.96 -11.15 -7.20
CA ALA A 102 7.93 -10.19 -7.61
C ALA A 102 6.67 -10.29 -6.76
N GLU A 103 6.30 -11.50 -6.32
CA GLU A 103 5.11 -11.78 -5.52
C GLU A 103 5.32 -11.62 -4.00
N MET A 104 6.44 -11.01 -3.58
CA MET A 104 6.75 -10.80 -2.17
C MET A 104 5.69 -9.96 -1.43
N PRO A 105 5.12 -8.87 -2.01
CA PRO A 105 4.05 -8.13 -1.35
C PRO A 105 2.80 -8.99 -1.08
N GLN A 106 2.40 -9.83 -2.03
CA GLN A 106 1.26 -10.74 -1.93
C GLN A 106 1.48 -11.77 -0.84
N ASN A 107 2.68 -12.35 -0.80
CA ASN A 107 3.09 -13.31 0.22
C ASN A 107 3.05 -12.68 1.63
N GLU A 108 3.59 -11.47 1.76
CA GLU A 108 3.57 -10.75 3.03
C GLU A 108 2.14 -10.45 3.49
N HIS A 109 1.28 -9.91 2.61
CA HIS A 109 -0.11 -9.62 2.98
C HIS A 109 -0.89 -10.88 3.36
N LEU A 110 -0.73 -11.99 2.62
CA LEU A 110 -1.32 -13.28 2.97
C LEU A 110 -0.87 -13.76 4.35
N THR A 111 0.42 -13.64 4.66
CA THR A 111 0.97 -14.02 5.97
C THR A 111 0.35 -13.20 7.11
N MET A 112 0.14 -11.90 6.90
CA MET A 112 -0.53 -11.04 7.87
C MET A 112 -2.00 -11.43 8.08
N MET A 113 -2.72 -11.75 6.99
CA MET A 113 -4.10 -12.23 7.05
C MET A 113 -4.23 -13.57 7.80
N MET A 114 -3.29 -14.49 7.56
CA MET A 114 -3.23 -15.76 8.30
C MET A 114 -3.02 -15.53 9.79
N ALA A 115 -2.03 -14.70 10.16
CA ALA A 115 -1.75 -14.41 11.57
C ALA A 115 -2.95 -13.75 12.27
N GLU A 116 -3.65 -12.82 11.61
CA GLU A 116 -4.88 -12.21 12.12
C GLU A 116 -6.00 -13.26 12.32
N ALA A 117 -6.16 -14.21 11.39
CA ALA A 117 -7.14 -15.29 11.52
C ALA A 117 -6.89 -16.21 12.73
N PHE A 118 -5.64 -16.30 13.21
CA PHE A 118 -5.28 -16.99 14.45
C PHE A 118 -5.32 -16.09 15.70
N GLY A 119 -5.86 -14.87 15.60
CA GLY A 119 -5.99 -13.93 16.71
C GLY A 119 -4.68 -13.26 17.13
N MET A 120 -3.64 -13.32 16.29
CA MET A 120 -2.38 -12.66 16.57
C MET A 120 -2.50 -11.16 16.29
N LYS A 121 -1.83 -10.34 17.12
CA LYS A 121 -1.75 -8.90 16.88
C LYS A 121 -0.83 -8.63 15.69
N THR A 122 -1.39 -8.14 14.59
CA THR A 122 -0.70 -7.80 13.36
C THR A 122 -0.83 -6.31 13.05
N ALA A 123 0.08 -5.77 12.25
CA ALA A 123 -0.16 -4.50 11.57
C ALA A 123 -1.21 -4.71 10.47
N LYS A 124 -2.12 -3.76 10.28
CA LYS A 124 -2.97 -3.77 9.09
C LYS A 124 -2.08 -3.65 7.86
N SER A 125 -2.33 -4.46 6.85
CA SER A 125 -1.65 -4.41 5.56
C SER A 125 -2.66 -4.55 4.43
N SER A 126 -2.27 -4.10 3.23
CA SER A 126 -3.06 -4.22 2.01
C SER A 126 -2.12 -4.22 0.81
N LEU A 127 -2.56 -4.81 -0.31
CA LEU A 127 -1.96 -4.56 -1.61
C LEU A 127 -2.51 -3.26 -2.22
N ILE A 128 -1.77 -2.66 -3.15
CA ILE A 128 -2.20 -1.53 -3.97
C ILE A 128 -1.48 -1.56 -5.31
N TYR A 129 -2.17 -1.13 -6.37
CA TYR A 129 -1.65 -1.01 -7.74
C TYR A 129 -1.84 0.41 -8.26
#